data_AF-A0A952M2G3-F1
#
_entry.id   AF-A0A952M2G3-F1
#
_cell.length_a   1.000
_cell.length_b   1.000
_cell.length_c   1.000
_cell.angle_alpha   90.00
_cell.angle_beta   90.00
_cell.angle_gamma   90.00
#
_symmetry.space_group_name_H-M   'P 1'
#
loop_
_entity.id
_entity.type
_entity.pdbx_description
1 polymer ?
#
loop_
_entity_poly.entity_id
_entity_poly.type
_entity_poly.pdbx_seq_one_letter_code
_entity_poly.pdbx_strand_id
1 'polypeptide(L)'
;MTSGYPLLNIIVALVSIWVTMIVPFSVMVAWISDQSPLPYLLPSLLLAPICFLAGKWSVYLTKTQSWFWLMQLFGVGCIALSCTAIGGMLTFFLPYRIAALIVLFLAIILIWRAVENANKIEDTFLEITSPQLSTPMKIVQLSDVHIGSRDGRFLRRVIHQAIQHDPDLVVITG
;
A
#
# COMPACT_ATOMS: atom_id res chain seq x y z
N MET A 1 -10.03 18.35 22.68
CA MET A 1 -9.85 17.11 23.47
C MET A 1 -8.83 16.21 22.77
N THR A 2 -7.52 16.45 22.95
CA THR A 2 -6.44 15.52 22.52
C THR A 2 -5.15 15.86 23.29
N SER A 3 -5.14 15.68 24.61
CA SER A 3 -3.89 15.67 25.39
C SER A 3 -3.80 14.37 26.16
N GLY A 4 -3.44 13.30 25.45
CA GLY A 4 -3.18 11.98 26.03
C GLY A 4 -2.05 11.31 25.26
N TYR A 5 -0.84 11.40 25.82
CA TYR A 5 0.36 10.63 25.49
C TYR A 5 1.02 10.85 24.11
N PRO A 6 1.60 12.04 23.85
CA PRO A 6 2.42 12.28 22.65
C PRO A 6 3.60 11.31 22.53
N LEU A 7 4.19 10.88 23.65
CA LEU A 7 5.30 9.92 23.67
C LEU A 7 4.86 8.52 23.21
N LEU A 8 3.70 8.05 23.67
CA LEU A 8 3.15 6.75 23.28
C LEU A 8 2.92 6.69 21.77
N ASN A 9 2.33 7.75 21.20
CA ASN A 9 2.09 7.83 19.75
C ASN A 9 3.40 7.79 18.94
N ILE A 10 4.45 8.45 19.43
CA ILE A 10 5.78 8.40 18.78
C ILE A 10 6.36 6.99 18.86
N ILE A 11 6.29 6.33 20.02
CA ILE A 11 6.77 4.96 20.18
C ILE A 11 6.02 4.01 19.24
N VAL A 12 4.69 4.10 19.21
CA VAL A 12 3.85 3.29 18.30
C VAL A 12 4.23 3.53 16.84
N ALA A 13 4.45 4.78 16.43
CA ALA A 13 4.87 5.10 15.07
C ALA A 13 6.25 4.53 14.73
N LEU A 14 7.22 4.65 15.64
CA LEU A 14 8.56 4.09 15.46
C LEU A 14 8.54 2.57 15.35
N VAL A 15 7.79 1.88 16.22
CA VAL A 15 7.62 0.43 16.16
C VAL A 15 6.93 0.01 14.86
N SER A 16 5.89 0.73 14.45
CA SER A 16 5.17 0.44 13.20
C SER A 16 6.10 0.58 11.99
N ILE A 17 6.88 1.65 11.91
CA ILE A 17 7.88 1.86 10.85
C ILE A 17 8.94 0.77 10.88
N TRP A 18 9.45 0.43 12.06
CA TRP A 18 10.44 -0.62 12.20
C TRP A 18 9.93 -1.97 11.68
N VAL A 19 8.77 -2.39 12.16
CA VAL A 19 8.16 -3.68 11.80
C VAL A 19 7.79 -3.73 10.31
N THR A 20 7.27 -2.65 9.73
CA THR A 20 6.77 -2.67 8.35
C THR A 20 7.84 -2.33 7.32
N MET A 21 8.73 -1.37 7.59
CA MET A 21 9.66 -0.83 6.59
C MET A 21 11.09 -1.34 6.72
N ILE A 22 11.47 -1.93 7.86
CA ILE A 22 12.87 -2.27 8.13
C ILE A 22 13.02 -3.78 8.33
N VAL A 23 12.29 -4.35 9.28
CA VAL A 23 12.34 -5.78 9.65
C VAL A 23 12.29 -6.72 8.43
N PRO A 24 11.32 -6.63 7.51
CA PRO A 24 11.24 -7.59 6.41
C PRO A 24 12.49 -7.58 5.53
N PHE A 25 13.05 -6.42 5.24
CA PHE A 25 14.25 -6.32 4.41
C PHE A 25 15.50 -6.79 5.16
N SER A 26 15.62 -6.49 6.45
CA SER A 26 16.71 -7.02 7.29
C SER A 26 16.67 -8.55 7.37
N VAL A 27 15.48 -9.14 7.52
CA VAL A 27 15.29 -10.60 7.51
C VAL A 27 15.69 -11.19 6.15
N MET A 28 15.24 -10.59 5.05
CA MET A 28 15.57 -11.07 3.70
C MET A 28 17.08 -11.00 3.43
N VAL A 29 17.76 -9.92 3.81
CA VAL A 29 19.22 -9.79 3.65
C VAL A 29 19.97 -10.85 4.45
N ALA A 30 19.55 -11.10 5.70
CA ALA A 30 20.14 -12.14 6.54
C ALA A 30 19.97 -13.52 5.90
N TRP A 31 18.75 -13.86 5.45
CA TRP A 31 18.48 -15.16 4.84
C TRP A 31 19.16 -15.36 3.48
N ILE A 32 19.27 -14.32 2.64
CA ILE A 32 20.04 -14.38 1.39
C ILE A 32 21.52 -14.71 1.67
N SER A 33 22.03 -14.21 2.79
CA SER A 33 23.39 -14.48 3.28
C SER A 33 23.51 -15.83 4.00
N ASP A 34 22.43 -16.62 4.04
CA ASP A 34 22.29 -17.89 4.74
C ASP A 34 22.54 -17.80 6.26
N GLN A 35 22.22 -16.65 6.85
CA GLN A 35 22.39 -16.36 8.28
C GLN A 35 21.05 -16.26 9.01
N SER A 36 21.10 -16.50 10.31
CA SER A 36 19.95 -16.22 11.20
C SER A 36 19.63 -14.71 11.17
N PRO A 37 18.34 -14.33 11.14
CA PRO A 37 17.95 -12.92 11.09
C PRO A 37 18.08 -12.21 12.44
N LEU A 38 18.14 -12.94 13.56
CA LEU A 38 18.15 -12.39 14.92
C LEU A 38 19.22 -11.31 15.16
N PRO A 39 20.49 -11.47 14.72
CA PRO A 39 21.53 -10.46 14.90
C PRO A 39 21.26 -9.15 14.15
N TYR A 40 20.42 -9.18 13.12
CA TYR A 40 20.10 -8.01 12.30
C TYR A 40 18.89 -7.24 12.83
N LEU A 41 17.98 -7.88 13.57
CA LEU A 41 16.74 -7.26 14.04
C LEU A 41 16.99 -6.14 15.06
N LEU A 42 17.79 -6.39 16.11
CA LEU A 42 18.05 -5.37 17.14
C LEU A 42 18.80 -4.15 16.60
N PRO A 43 19.89 -4.29 15.82
CA PRO A 43 20.56 -3.13 15.22
C PRO A 43 19.66 -2.35 14.25
N SER A 44 18.75 -3.04 13.55
CA SER A 44 17.84 -2.38 12.61
C SER A 44 16.85 -1.40 13.27
N LEU A 45 16.60 -1.54 14.58
CA LEU A 45 15.78 -0.58 15.34
C LEU A 45 16.37 0.84 15.31
N LEU A 46 17.70 0.97 15.17
CA LEU A 46 18.38 2.25 15.06
C LEU A 46 18.04 3.00 13.78
N LEU A 47 17.52 2.31 12.76
CA LEU A 47 17.08 2.92 11.51
C LEU A 47 15.65 3.51 11.62
N ALA A 48 14.85 3.07 12.59
CA ALA A 48 13.45 3.49 12.71
C ALA A 48 13.29 5.00 12.97
N PRO A 49 14.10 5.65 13.84
CA PRO A 49 14.07 7.11 13.99
C PRO A 49 14.45 7.85 12.71
N ILE A 50 15.40 7.32 11.92
CA ILE A 50 15.81 7.92 10.64
C ILE A 50 14.65 7.89 9.66
N CYS A 51 13.99 6.74 9.50
CA CYS A 51 12.82 6.59 8.65
C CYS A 51 11.63 7.47 9.12
N PHE A 52 11.41 7.58 10.43
CA PHE A 52 10.36 8.43 11.00
C PHE A 52 10.61 9.92 10.74
N LEU A 53 11.85 10.39 10.93
CA LEU A 53 12.22 11.77 10.65
C LEU A 53 12.16 12.07 9.14
N ALA A 54 12.61 11.15 8.29
CA ALA A 54 12.47 11.27 6.84
C ALA A 54 10.98 11.34 6.42
N GLY A 55 10.12 10.53 7.05
CA GLY A 55 8.68 10.57 6.85
C GLY A 55 8.09 11.92 7.23
N LYS A 56 8.38 12.43 8.44
CA LYS A 56 7.95 13.77 8.87
C LYS A 56 8.44 14.84 7.90
N TRP A 57 9.73 14.83 7.56
CA TRP A 57 10.34 15.77 6.62
C TRP A 57 9.62 15.78 5.26
N SER A 58 9.26 14.60 4.74
CA SER A 58 8.51 14.47 3.48
C SER A 58 7.12 15.12 3.55
N VAL A 59 6.43 14.99 4.69
CA VAL A 59 5.11 15.61 4.93
C VAL A 59 5.23 17.13 5.06
N TYR A 60 6.25 17.62 5.77
CA TYR A 60 6.40 19.05 6.05
C TYR A 60 6.88 19.87 4.86
N LEU A 61 7.71 19.32 3.97
CA LEU A 61 8.38 20.11 2.92
C LEU A 61 7.81 19.97 1.52
N THR A 62 7.04 18.91 1.24
CA THR A 62 6.72 18.55 -0.14
C THR A 62 5.29 18.04 -0.25
N LYS A 63 4.45 18.80 -0.96
CA LYS A 63 3.02 18.51 -1.07
C LYS A 63 2.64 17.32 -1.97
N THR A 64 3.57 16.54 -2.54
CA THR A 64 3.15 15.43 -3.43
C THR A 64 4.15 14.28 -3.58
N GLN A 65 5.35 14.48 -4.15
CA GLN A 65 6.10 13.33 -4.71
C GLN A 65 6.83 12.44 -3.69
N SER A 66 7.56 13.01 -2.73
CA SER A 66 8.30 12.25 -1.73
C SER A 66 7.35 11.50 -0.77
N TRP A 67 6.25 12.15 -0.39
CA TRP A 67 5.17 11.56 0.38
C TRP A 67 4.53 10.38 -0.35
N PHE A 68 4.27 10.52 -1.66
CA PHE A 68 3.78 9.42 -2.49
C PHE A 68 4.73 8.22 -2.41
N TRP A 69 6.03 8.42 -2.65
CA TRP A 69 7.02 7.33 -2.58
C TRP A 69 7.12 6.71 -1.19
N LEU A 70 7.00 7.50 -0.12
CA LEU A 70 6.96 7.00 1.25
C LEU A 70 5.75 6.06 1.45
N MET A 71 4.56 6.46 1.00
CA MET A 71 3.36 5.63 1.09
C MET A 71 3.49 4.32 0.28
N GLN A 72 4.10 4.39 -0.91
CA GLN A 72 4.39 3.19 -1.69
C GLN A 72 5.36 2.26 -0.96
N LEU A 73 6.39 2.80 -0.31
CA LEU A 73 7.34 2.00 0.49
C LEU A 73 6.67 1.33 1.70
N PHE A 74 5.71 2.00 2.35
CA PHE A 74 4.90 1.36 3.40
C PHE A 74 4.10 0.18 2.86
N GLY A 75 3.44 0.35 1.71
CA GLY A 75 2.69 -0.74 1.06
C GLY A 75 3.59 -1.93 0.69
N VAL A 76 4.75 -1.66 0.09
CA VAL A 76 5.77 -2.67 -0.22
C VAL A 76 6.27 -3.35 1.06
N GLY A 77 6.52 -2.59 2.12
CA GLY A 77 6.94 -3.09 3.42
C GLY A 77 5.92 -4.04 4.06
N CYS A 78 4.62 -3.71 4.00
CA CYS A 78 3.55 -4.59 4.50
C CYS A 78 3.46 -5.92 3.72
N ILE A 79 3.61 -5.87 2.39
CA ILE A 79 3.67 -7.09 1.57
C ILE A 79 4.90 -7.92 1.95
N ALA A 80 6.07 -7.28 2.04
CA ALA A 80 7.31 -7.95 2.40
C ALA A 80 7.26 -8.55 3.82
N LEU A 81 6.64 -7.85 4.79
CA LEU A 81 6.40 -8.37 6.13
C LEU A 81 5.53 -9.63 6.11
N SER A 82 4.44 -9.60 5.35
CA SER A 82 3.56 -10.76 5.19
C SER A 82 4.30 -11.95 4.57
N CYS A 83 5.09 -11.70 3.52
CA CYS A 83 5.89 -12.74 2.87
C CYS A 83 6.99 -13.29 3.79
N THR A 84 7.69 -12.44 4.53
CA THR A 84 8.73 -12.88 5.48
C THR A 84 8.16 -13.63 6.68
N ALA A 85 6.95 -13.29 7.15
CA ALA A 85 6.27 -14.08 8.17
C ALA A 85 5.99 -15.53 7.69
N ILE A 86 5.50 -15.68 6.45
CA ILE A 86 5.33 -16.99 5.81
C ILE A 86 6.70 -17.67 5.60
N GLY A 87 7.69 -16.91 5.15
CA GLY A 87 9.06 -17.37 4.97
C GLY A 87 9.67 -17.95 6.25
N GLY A 88 9.37 -17.34 7.40
CA GLY A 88 9.86 -17.82 8.69
C GLY A 88 9.39 -19.24 8.97
N MET A 89 8.14 -19.55 8.61
CA MET A 89 7.62 -20.93 8.69
C MET A 89 8.34 -21.88 7.74
N LEU A 90 8.72 -21.43 6.54
CA LEU A 90 9.47 -22.24 5.58
C LEU A 90 10.89 -22.56 6.07
N THR A 91 11.52 -21.69 6.86
CA THR A 91 12.88 -21.90 7.37
C THR A 91 13.01 -23.06 8.36
N PHE A 92 11.90 -23.59 8.89
CA PHE A 92 11.91 -24.84 9.67
C PHE A 92 12.17 -26.08 8.80
N PHE A 93 11.89 -25.99 7.49
CA PHE A 93 11.98 -27.11 6.56
C PHE A 93 12.99 -26.90 5.44
N LEU A 94 13.33 -25.65 5.14
CA LEU A 94 14.21 -25.26 4.04
C LEU A 94 15.39 -24.42 4.55
N PRO A 95 16.56 -24.50 3.89
CA PRO A 95 17.67 -23.57 4.13
C PRO A 95 17.23 -22.11 3.98
N TYR A 96 17.83 -21.21 4.76
CA TYR A 96 17.50 -19.78 4.77
C TYR A 96 17.55 -19.18 3.36
N ARG A 97 18.61 -19.50 2.62
CA ARG A 97 18.77 -18.99 1.25
C ARG A 97 17.63 -19.39 0.31
N ILE A 98 17.11 -20.62 0.42
CA ILE A 98 16.00 -21.09 -0.41
C ILE A 98 14.70 -20.39 0.00
N ALA A 99 14.42 -20.30 1.30
CA ALA A 99 13.26 -19.59 1.81
C ALA A 99 13.27 -18.11 1.37
N ALA A 100 14.43 -17.45 1.40
CA ALA A 100 14.59 -16.07 0.95
C ALA A 100 14.24 -15.87 -0.52
N LEU A 101 14.69 -16.77 -1.40
CA LEU A 101 14.41 -16.69 -2.83
C LEU A 101 12.91 -16.87 -3.11
N ILE A 102 12.26 -17.81 -2.42
CA ILE A 102 10.81 -18.02 -2.53
C ILE A 102 10.06 -16.76 -2.08
N VAL A 103 10.41 -16.22 -0.91
CA VAL A 103 9.79 -15.02 -0.32
C VAL A 103 9.99 -13.79 -1.22
N LEU A 104 11.20 -13.60 -1.76
CA LEU A 104 11.50 -12.50 -2.67
C LEU A 104 10.68 -12.60 -3.96
N PHE A 105 10.64 -13.79 -4.55
CA PHE A 105 9.86 -14.04 -5.76
C PHE A 105 8.36 -13.78 -5.53
N LEU A 106 7.81 -14.30 -4.43
CA LEU A 106 6.42 -14.08 -4.04
C LEU A 106 6.13 -12.60 -3.79
N ALA A 107 7.01 -11.88 -3.08
CA ALA A 107 6.86 -10.46 -2.82
C ALA A 107 6.83 -9.66 -4.14
N ILE A 108 7.70 -9.95 -5.10
CA ILE A 108 7.70 -9.28 -6.42
C ILE A 108 6.37 -9.50 -7.13
N ILE A 109 5.86 -10.74 -7.17
CA ILE A 109 4.57 -11.06 -7.79
C ILE A 109 3.44 -10.29 -7.10
N LEU A 110 3.39 -10.29 -5.77
CA LEU A 110 2.33 -9.61 -5.02
C LEU A 110 2.39 -8.09 -5.18
N ILE A 111 3.58 -7.49 -5.18
CA ILE A 111 3.77 -6.07 -5.45
C ILE A 111 3.27 -5.74 -6.86
N TRP A 112 3.67 -6.53 -7.86
CA TRP A 112 3.22 -6.36 -9.24
C TRP A 112 1.68 -6.42 -9.32
N ARG A 113 1.06 -7.46 -8.74
CA ARG A 113 -0.40 -7.61 -8.69
C ARG A 113 -1.09 -6.48 -7.96
N ALA A 114 -0.52 -5.99 -6.85
CA ALA A 114 -1.06 -4.86 -6.12
C ALA A 114 -1.03 -3.57 -6.96
N VAL A 115 0.05 -3.33 -7.70
CA VAL A 115 0.15 -2.19 -8.62
C VAL A 115 -0.81 -2.31 -9.79
N GLU A 116 -0.96 -3.50 -10.39
CA GLU A 116 -1.97 -3.75 -11.42
C GLU A 116 -3.38 -3.46 -10.89
N ASN A 117 -3.72 -4.04 -9.74
CA ASN A 117 -5.04 -3.90 -9.13
C ASN A 117 -5.36 -2.45 -8.76
N ALA A 118 -4.39 -1.71 -8.20
CA ALA A 118 -4.56 -0.31 -7.84
C ALA A 118 -4.76 0.64 -9.03
N ASN A 119 -4.45 0.18 -10.25
CA ASN A 119 -4.60 0.93 -11.50
C ASN A 119 -5.73 0.43 -12.40
N LYS A 120 -6.41 -0.65 -11.98
CA LYS A 120 -7.57 -1.19 -12.67
C LYS A 120 -8.80 -0.34 -12.34
N ILE A 121 -9.62 -0.08 -13.35
CA ILE A 121 -10.90 0.59 -13.21
C ILE A 121 -11.94 -0.49 -13.48
N GLU A 122 -12.77 -0.79 -12.49
CA GLU A 122 -13.78 -1.85 -12.56
C GLU A 122 -15.18 -1.24 -12.60
N ASP A 123 -16.00 -1.71 -13.54
CA ASP A 123 -17.41 -1.33 -13.60
C ASP A 123 -18.18 -2.19 -12.59
N THR A 124 -18.81 -1.52 -11.62
CA THR A 124 -19.75 -2.17 -10.70
C THR A 124 -21.16 -1.71 -11.06
N PHE A 125 -21.98 -2.64 -11.53
CA PHE A 125 -23.36 -2.36 -11.91
C PHE A 125 -24.30 -2.64 -10.74
N LEU A 126 -25.16 -1.67 -10.44
CA LEU A 126 -26.21 -1.81 -9.44
C LEU A 126 -27.54 -1.46 -10.09
N GLU A 127 -28.48 -2.40 -10.07
CA GLU A 127 -29.85 -2.16 -10.52
C GLU A 127 -30.70 -1.79 -9.30
N ILE A 128 -31.32 -0.61 -9.35
CA ILE A 128 -32.17 -0.10 -8.28
C ILE A 128 -33.57 0.13 -8.85
N THR A 129 -34.56 -0.53 -8.26
CA THR A 129 -35.97 -0.33 -8.61
C THR A 129 -36.60 0.65 -7.62
N SER A 130 -37.20 1.73 -8.12
CA SER A 130 -37.95 2.68 -7.29
C SER A 130 -39.30 2.98 -7.91
N PRO A 131 -40.40 2.94 -7.14
CA PRO A 131 -41.73 3.30 -7.63
C PRO A 131 -41.87 4.79 -7.96
N GLN A 132 -40.89 5.61 -7.58
CA GLN A 132 -40.87 7.05 -7.85
C GLN A 132 -40.26 7.41 -9.21
N LEU A 133 -39.60 6.46 -9.88
CA LEU A 133 -39.02 6.66 -11.20
C LEU A 133 -40.03 6.23 -12.26
N SER A 134 -40.50 7.19 -13.06
CA SER A 134 -41.43 6.94 -14.17
C SER A 134 -40.75 6.36 -15.43
N THR A 135 -39.43 6.48 -15.53
CA THR A 135 -38.61 5.97 -16.64
C THR A 135 -37.30 5.36 -16.11
N PRO A 136 -36.76 4.32 -16.75
CA PRO A 136 -35.43 3.80 -16.44
C PRO A 136 -34.38 4.90 -16.66
N MET A 137 -33.42 5.00 -15.75
CA MET A 137 -32.33 5.97 -15.82
C MET A 137 -30.99 5.27 -15.58
N LYS A 138 -30.00 5.59 -16.41
CA LYS A 138 -28.61 5.15 -16.22
C LYS A 138 -27.82 6.25 -15.55
N ILE A 139 -27.30 5.95 -14.35
CA ILE A 139 -26.45 6.86 -13.59
C ILE A 139 -25.06 6.25 -13.51
N VAL A 140 -24.04 7.02 -13.90
CA VAL A 140 -22.64 6.68 -13.62
C VAL A 140 -22.17 7.48 -12.42
N GLN A 141 -21.80 6.78 -11.36
CA GLN A 141 -21.21 7.38 -10.17
C GLN A 141 -19.69 7.23 -10.23
N LEU A 142 -18.98 8.35 -10.14
CA LEU A 142 -17.52 8.39 -9.97
C LEU A 142 -17.22 8.80 -8.53
N SER A 143 -16.40 8.03 -7.83
CA SER A 143 -16.04 8.29 -6.44
C SER A 143 -14.53 8.22 -6.23
N ASP A 144 -14.00 9.09 -5.36
CA ASP A 144 -12.61 9.09 -4.91
C ASP A 144 -11.58 9.00 -6.06
N VAL A 145 -11.83 9.74 -7.14
CA VAL A 145 -10.93 9.77 -8.31
C VAL A 145 -9.55 10.37 -7.93
N HIS A 146 -9.50 11.14 -6.83
CA HIS A 146 -8.31 11.82 -6.30
C HIS A 146 -7.56 12.62 -7.37
N ILE A 147 -8.27 13.57 -7.96
CA ILE A 147 -7.74 14.49 -8.98
C ILE A 147 -6.51 15.21 -8.41
N GLY A 148 -5.37 15.10 -9.11
CA GLY A 148 -4.10 15.71 -8.72
C GLY A 148 -3.08 14.76 -8.05
N SER A 149 -3.50 13.60 -7.54
CA SER A 149 -2.57 12.55 -7.06
C SER A 149 -2.39 11.40 -8.06
N ARG A 150 -3.37 11.21 -8.96
CA ARG A 150 -3.32 10.25 -10.07
C ARG A 150 -2.81 10.91 -11.35
N ASP A 151 -2.18 10.10 -12.21
CA ASP A 151 -1.71 10.59 -13.50
C ASP A 151 -2.86 10.92 -14.48
N GLY A 152 -2.60 11.78 -15.46
CA GLY A 152 -3.61 12.18 -16.43
C GLY A 152 -4.08 11.07 -17.38
N ARG A 153 -3.34 9.96 -17.51
CA ARG A 153 -3.77 8.81 -18.32
C ARG A 153 -4.83 8.01 -17.57
N PHE A 154 -4.68 7.84 -16.26
CA PHE A 154 -5.70 7.24 -15.40
C PHE A 154 -7.02 8.02 -15.51
N LEU A 155 -6.97 9.34 -15.32
CA LEU A 155 -8.17 10.18 -15.40
C LEU A 155 -8.86 10.11 -16.77
N ARG A 156 -8.09 10.11 -17.86
CA ARG A 156 -8.63 9.93 -19.22
C ARG A 156 -9.33 8.59 -19.39
N ARG A 157 -8.78 7.50 -18.84
CA ARG A 157 -9.42 6.17 -18.89
C ARG A 157 -10.74 6.17 -18.11
N VAL A 158 -10.77 6.76 -16.91
CA VAL A 158 -12.00 6.88 -16.11
C VAL A 158 -13.08 7.64 -16.88
N ILE A 159 -12.75 8.80 -17.45
CA ILE A 159 -13.70 9.61 -18.22
C ILE A 159 -14.20 8.83 -19.46
N HIS A 160 -13.30 8.19 -20.19
CA HIS A 160 -13.68 7.42 -21.38
C HIS A 160 -14.62 6.26 -21.04
N GLN A 161 -14.32 5.53 -19.97
CA GLN A 161 -15.16 4.42 -19.50
C GLN A 161 -16.53 4.91 -19.03
N ALA A 162 -16.59 6.04 -18.31
CA ALA A 162 -17.85 6.66 -17.90
C ALA A 162 -18.74 7.05 -19.11
N ILE A 163 -18.13 7.64 -20.15
CA ILE A 163 -18.84 8.02 -21.37
C ILE A 163 -19.36 6.78 -22.13
N GLN A 164 -18.59 5.68 -22.14
CA GLN A 164 -18.98 4.44 -22.83
C GLN A 164 -20.25 3.77 -22.28
N HIS A 165 -20.65 4.09 -21.04
CA HIS A 165 -21.89 3.59 -20.44
C HIS A 165 -23.15 4.34 -20.90
N ASP A 166 -22.99 5.42 -21.68
CA ASP A 166 -24.09 6.28 -22.16
C ASP A 166 -25.04 6.70 -21.01
N PRO A 167 -24.51 7.37 -19.96
CA PRO A 167 -25.32 7.73 -18.81
C PRO A 167 -26.22 8.94 -19.08
N ASP A 168 -27.42 8.91 -18.52
CA ASP A 168 -28.31 10.08 -18.45
C ASP A 168 -27.79 11.12 -17.45
N LEU A 169 -27.06 10.65 -16.43
CA LEU A 169 -26.51 11.47 -15.36
C LEU A 169 -25.15 10.92 -14.89
N VAL A 170 -24.17 11.82 -14.75
CA VAL A 170 -22.90 11.52 -14.08
C VAL A 170 -22.90 12.22 -12.73
N VAL A 171 -22.66 11.47 -11.66
CA VAL A 171 -22.56 11.99 -10.29
C VAL A 171 -21.15 11.75 -9.77
N ILE A 172 -20.54 12.78 -9.18
CA ILE A 172 -19.22 12.69 -8.55
C ILE A 172 -19.40 12.75 -7.04
N THR A 173 -18.97 11.70 -6.34
CA THR A 173 -19.10 11.58 -4.88
C THR A 173 -17.73 11.30 -4.26
N GLY A 174 -17.05 12.34 -3.76
CA GLY A 174 -15.70 12.23 -3.16
C GLY A 174 -14.64 13.01 -3.90
#